data_AF-A0A7X3PVW0-F1
#
_entry.id   AF-A0A7X3PVW0-F1
#
_cell.length_a   1.000
_cell.length_b   1.000
_cell.length_c   1.000
_cell.angle_alpha   90.00
_cell.angle_beta   90.00
_cell.angle_gamma   90.00
#
_symmetry.space_group_name_H-M   'P 1'
#
loop_
_entity.id
_entity.type
_entity.pdbx_description
1 polymer ?
#
loop_
_entity_poly.entity_id
_entity_poly.type
_entity_poly.pdbx_seq_one_letter_code
_entity_poly.pdbx_strand_id
1 'polypeptide(L)'
;MKADSIYFKGHSCFKKDWAGFDTIKPINVIIGRNNSGKSHLLDLVEALCDGKLFDREWEYRFGGVLDGESLKGVFSESEWDSGNLAGNLWDDHGQYFVDKKITL
;
A
#
# COMPACT_ATOMS: atom_id res chain seq x y z
N MET A 1 -2.88 -7.11 5.00
CA MET A 1 -3.51 -5.96 4.36
C MET A 1 -3.43 -6.21 2.88
N LYS A 2 -4.56 -6.12 2.17
CA LYS A 2 -4.53 -5.97 0.72
C LYS A 2 -4.64 -4.48 0.42
N ALA A 3 -3.67 -3.94 -0.33
CA ALA A 3 -3.74 -2.55 -0.77
C ALA A 3 -4.97 -2.37 -1.67
N ASP A 4 -5.79 -1.36 -1.38
CA ASP A 4 -6.93 -0.98 -2.20
C ASP A 4 -6.53 0.05 -3.25
N SER A 5 -5.52 0.86 -2.96
CA SER A 5 -5.08 1.98 -3.79
C SER A 5 -3.57 2.12 -3.76
N ILE A 6 -3.04 2.66 -4.84
CA ILE A 6 -1.62 2.94 -4.98
C ILE A 6 -1.39 4.15 -5.87
N TYR A 7 -0.47 5.01 -5.46
CA TYR A 7 -0.04 6.17 -6.22
C TYR A 7 1.47 6.26 -6.22
N PHE A 8 2.01 6.91 -7.24
CA PHE A 8 3.42 7.23 -7.36
C PHE A 8 3.61 8.65 -7.92
N LYS A 9 4.80 9.20 -7.66
CA LYS A 9 5.34 10.39 -8.33
C LYS A 9 6.86 10.28 -8.43
N GLY A 10 7.47 11.20 -9.18
CA GLY A 10 8.91 11.21 -9.45
C GLY A 10 9.30 10.51 -10.75
N HIS A 11 8.34 10.07 -11.57
CA HIS A 11 8.60 9.34 -12.82
C HIS A 11 8.05 10.05 -14.06
N SER A 12 8.87 10.21 -15.09
CA SER A 12 8.48 10.72 -16.41
C SER A 12 7.59 11.98 -16.37
N CYS A 13 6.31 11.88 -16.76
CA CYS A 13 5.33 12.97 -16.75
C CYS A 13 4.69 13.22 -15.38
N PHE A 14 4.82 12.29 -14.43
CA PHE A 14 4.28 12.34 -13.07
C PHE A 14 5.37 12.74 -12.07
N LYS A 15 6.06 13.87 -12.30
CA LYS A 15 7.18 14.29 -11.44
C LYS A 15 6.73 14.86 -10.09
N LYS A 16 5.65 15.65 -10.10
CA LYS A 16 5.20 16.42 -8.94
C LYS A 16 3.86 15.93 -8.41
N ASP A 17 2.94 15.64 -9.31
CA ASP A 17 1.59 15.21 -8.98
C ASP A 17 1.52 13.70 -8.81
N TRP A 18 0.71 13.26 -7.85
CA TRP A 18 0.41 11.86 -7.62
C TRP A 18 -0.42 11.31 -8.78
N ALA A 19 -0.01 10.15 -9.32
CA ALA A 19 -0.76 9.39 -10.31
C ALA A 19 -0.82 7.92 -9.89
N GLY A 20 -1.86 7.20 -10.30
CA GLY A 20 -2.01 5.80 -9.94
C GLY A 20 -3.45 5.34 -9.98
N PHE A 21 -3.80 4.46 -9.04
CA PHE A 21 -5.08 3.77 -8.97
C PHE A 21 -5.75 4.05 -7.63
N ASP A 22 -6.93 4.67 -7.68
CA ASP A 22 -7.79 4.86 -6.51
C ASP A 22 -8.41 3.54 -6.02
N THR A 23 -8.50 2.56 -6.91
CA THR A 23 -8.94 1.20 -6.58
C THR A 23 -8.28 0.18 -7.48
N ILE A 24 -7.81 -0.91 -6.91
CA ILE A 24 -7.29 -2.08 -7.64
C ILE A 24 -8.41 -3.12 -7.74
N LYS A 25 -8.99 -3.28 -8.92
CA LYS A 25 -10.01 -4.30 -9.21
C LYS A 25 -9.35 -5.56 -9.79
N PRO A 26 -10.05 -6.71 -9.81
CA PRO A 26 -9.56 -7.91 -10.49
C PRO A 26 -9.27 -7.69 -11.98
N ILE A 27 -10.00 -6.77 -12.62
CA ILE A 27 -9.78 -6.32 -14.01
C ILE A 27 -9.80 -4.80 -14.02
N ASN A 28 -8.71 -4.18 -14.48
CA ASN A 28 -8.58 -2.72 -14.61
C ASN A 28 -8.40 -2.36 -16.09
N VAL A 29 -9.06 -1.30 -16.55
CA VAL A 29 -8.93 -0.80 -17.92
C VAL A 29 -8.38 0.62 -17.88
N ILE A 30 -7.23 0.85 -18.52
CA ILE A 30 -6.58 2.17 -18.58
C ILE A 30 -6.87 2.80 -19.94
N ILE A 31 -7.61 3.92 -19.95
CA ILE A 31 -8.05 4.61 -21.17
C ILE A 31 -7.61 6.07 -21.11
N GLY A 32 -7.26 6.64 -22.26
CA GLY A 32 -6.83 8.03 -22.38
C GLY A 32 -6.23 8.32 -23.75
N ARG A 33 -6.06 9.61 -24.07
CA ARG A 33 -5.43 10.05 -25.33
C ARG A 33 -4.02 9.47 -25.49
N ASN A 34 -3.55 9.37 -26.72
CA ASN A 34 -2.15 9.01 -26.95
C ASN A 34 -1.22 10.00 -26.23
N ASN A 35 -0.12 9.47 -25.70
CA ASN A 35 0.88 10.23 -24.96
C ASN A 35 0.38 10.88 -23.64
N SER A 36 -0.75 10.41 -23.07
CA SER A 36 -1.27 10.91 -21.79
C SER A 36 -0.66 10.25 -20.54
N GLY A 37 0.48 9.55 -20.67
CA GLY A 37 1.15 8.88 -19.55
C GLY A 37 0.63 7.47 -19.21
N LYS A 38 -0.22 6.86 -20.05
CA LYS A 38 -0.74 5.50 -19.81
C LYS A 38 0.37 4.44 -19.65
N SER A 39 1.41 4.49 -20.48
CA SER A 39 2.54 3.56 -20.37
C SER A 39 3.26 3.70 -19.03
N HIS A 40 3.33 4.91 -18.47
CA HIS A 40 3.93 5.12 -17.15
C HIS A 40 3.07 4.59 -16.00
N LEU A 41 1.74 4.50 -16.18
CA LEU A 41 0.89 3.75 -15.26
C LEU A 41 1.15 2.24 -15.36
N LEU A 42 1.52 1.73 -16.54
CA LEU A 42 1.94 0.33 -16.70
C LEU A 42 3.31 0.07 -16.07
N ASP A 43 4.24 1.03 -16.12
CA ASP A 43 5.53 0.90 -15.41
C ASP A 43 5.32 0.68 -13.89
N LEU A 44 4.30 1.33 -13.30
CA LEU A 44 3.91 1.08 -11.89
C LEU A 44 3.39 -0.35 -11.69
N VAL A 45 2.54 -0.84 -12.58
CA VAL A 45 2.00 -2.21 -12.52
C VAL A 45 3.12 -3.23 -12.65
N GLU A 46 4.07 -3.02 -13.58
CA GLU A 46 5.25 -3.86 -13.73
C GLU A 46 6.08 -3.89 -12.45
N ALA A 47 6.38 -2.73 -11.86
CA ALA A 47 7.13 -2.65 -10.60
C ALA A 47 6.45 -3.38 -9.43
N LEU A 48 5.12 -3.37 -9.38
CA LEU A 48 4.33 -4.13 -8.39
C LEU A 48 4.44 -5.64 -8.58
N CYS A 49 4.38 -6.10 -9.84
CA CYS A 49 4.44 -7.53 -10.15
C CYS A 49 5.85 -8.11 -9.98
N ASP A 50 6.88 -7.32 -10.29
CA ASP A 50 8.29 -7.75 -10.20
C ASP A 50 8.85 -7.70 -8.78
N GLY A 51 8.13 -7.10 -7.83
CA GLY A 51 8.61 -6.88 -6.46
C GLY A 51 9.73 -5.86 -6.34
N LYS A 52 10.00 -5.09 -7.40
CA LYS A 52 11.09 -4.09 -7.49
C LYS A 52 10.62 -2.67 -7.26
N LEU A 53 9.54 -2.51 -6.51
CA LEU A 53 8.94 -1.21 -6.28
C LEU A 53 9.93 -0.24 -5.59
N PHE A 54 10.66 -0.76 -4.59
CA PHE A 54 11.63 0.01 -3.82
C PHE A 54 12.98 0.20 -4.52
N ASP A 55 13.20 -0.44 -5.67
CA ASP A 55 14.40 -0.26 -6.49
C ASP A 55 14.29 0.99 -7.39
N ARG A 56 13.11 1.60 -7.47
CA ARG A 56 12.87 2.82 -8.25
C ARG A 56 13.01 4.04 -7.35
N GLU A 57 13.61 5.10 -7.88
CA GLU A 57 13.68 6.42 -7.23
C GLU A 57 12.34 7.17 -7.32
N TRP A 58 11.24 6.52 -6.95
CA TRP A 58 9.90 7.09 -6.95
C TRP A 58 9.41 7.26 -5.52
N GLU A 59 8.50 8.21 -5.33
CA GLU A 59 7.74 8.31 -4.09
C GLU A 59 6.42 7.57 -4.27
N TYR A 60 6.02 6.80 -3.26
CA TYR A 60 4.81 5.99 -3.30
C TYR A 60 3.83 6.39 -2.21
N ARG A 61 2.55 6.15 -2.49
CA ARG A 61 1.49 6.21 -1.49
C ARG A 61 0.58 5.01 -1.65
N PHE A 62 0.29 4.30 -0.56
CA PHE A 62 -0.60 3.15 -0.52
C PHE A 62 -1.79 3.41 0.36
N GLY A 63 -2.94 2.91 -0.04
CA GLY A 63 -4.12 2.85 0.81
C GLY A 63 -4.63 1.43 0.97
N GLY A 64 -5.35 1.21 2.06
CA GLY A 64 -6.09 -0.03 2.28
C GLY A 64 -6.70 -0.09 3.67
N VAL A 65 -7.47 -1.15 3.88
CA VAL A 65 -8.03 -1.50 5.18
C VAL A 65 -7.13 -2.55 5.83
N LEU A 66 -6.77 -2.30 7.09
CA LEU A 66 -5.99 -3.26 7.87
C LEU A 66 -6.90 -4.42 8.31
N ASP A 67 -6.61 -5.61 7.80
CA ASP A 67 -7.27 -6.84 8.23
C ASP A 67 -6.57 -7.44 9.46
N GLY A 68 -7.37 -8.08 10.32
CA GLY A 68 -6.88 -8.67 11.56
C GLY A 68 -5.86 -9.79 11.34
N GLU A 69 -5.98 -10.60 10.29
CA GLU A 69 -5.04 -11.70 10.01
C GLU A 69 -3.63 -11.17 9.79
N SER A 70 -3.50 -10.11 9.00
CA SER A 70 -2.21 -9.50 8.72
C SER A 70 -1.67 -8.70 9.89
N LEU A 71 -2.56 -8.07 10.66
CA LEU A 71 -2.16 -7.39 11.90
C LEU A 71 -1.66 -8.37 12.95
N LYS A 72 -2.25 -9.56 13.07
CA LYS A 72 -1.77 -10.62 13.98
C LYS A 72 -0.38 -11.15 13.64
N GLY A 73 0.05 -11.00 12.39
CA GLY A 73 1.44 -11.28 11.99
C GLY A 73 2.46 -10.26 12.52
N VAL A 74 2.01 -9.07 12.94
CA VAL A 74 2.84 -8.00 13.50
C VAL A 74 2.63 -7.86 15.02
N PHE A 75 1.38 -7.99 15.46
CA PHE A 75 0.93 -7.98 16.84
C PHE A 75 0.56 -9.40 17.24
N SER A 76 1.57 -10.23 17.50
CA SER A 76 1.36 -11.66 17.81
C SER A 76 0.53 -11.83 19.08
N GLU A 77 -0.50 -12.68 19.03
CA GLU A 77 -1.35 -13.00 20.20
C GLU A 77 -0.55 -13.68 21.33
N SER A 78 0.52 -14.40 20.99
CA SER A 78 1.35 -15.15 21.94
C SER A 78 2.46 -14.32 22.58
N GLU A 79 2.70 -13.09 22.10
CA GLU A 79 3.81 -12.26 22.56
C GLU A 79 3.31 -11.24 23.57
N TRP A 80 3.86 -11.35 24.78
CA TRP A 80 3.72 -10.36 25.83
C TRP A 80 4.93 -9.45 25.77
N ASP A 81 4.74 -8.17 25.48
CA ASP A 81 5.85 -7.22 25.51
C ASP A 81 6.06 -6.78 26.97
N SER A 82 7.23 -7.11 27.52
CA SER A 82 7.69 -6.62 28.83
C SER A 82 8.41 -5.26 28.75
N GLY A 83 8.48 -4.67 27.54
CA GLY A 83 9.12 -3.40 27.21
C GLY A 83 8.14 -2.23 27.08
N ASN A 84 8.23 -1.49 25.98
CA ASN A 84 7.55 -0.19 25.79
C ASN A 84 6.03 -0.30 25.58
N LEU A 85 5.53 -1.46 25.16
CA LEU A 85 4.11 -1.74 24.97
C LEU A 85 3.67 -2.83 25.96
N ALA A 86 3.75 -2.51 27.26
CA ALA A 86 3.35 -3.43 28.32
C ALA A 86 1.99 -4.08 28.04
N GLY A 87 1.92 -5.41 28.13
CA GLY A 87 0.68 -6.17 27.92
C GLY A 87 0.77 -7.17 26.77
N ASN A 88 -0.39 -7.68 26.37
CA ASN A 88 -0.53 -8.51 25.18
C ASN A 88 -0.53 -7.63 23.93
N LEU A 89 0.37 -7.90 22.98
CA LEU A 89 0.51 -7.08 21.77
C LEU A 89 -0.78 -7.02 20.93
N TRP A 90 -1.58 -8.08 20.93
CA TRP A 90 -2.85 -8.10 20.21
C TRP A 90 -3.98 -7.43 21.00
N ASP A 91 -4.28 -7.94 22.20
CA ASP A 91 -5.43 -7.49 23.00
C ASP A 91 -5.27 -6.04 23.47
N ASP A 92 -4.06 -5.60 23.79
CA ASP A 92 -3.85 -4.24 24.33
C ASP A 92 -3.55 -3.21 23.24
N HIS A 93 -3.20 -3.63 22.01
CA HIS A 93 -2.76 -2.70 20.95
C HIS A 93 -3.30 -3.06 19.56
N GLY A 94 -2.99 -4.25 19.05
CA GLY A 94 -3.22 -4.67 17.67
C GLY A 94 -4.69 -4.63 17.23
N GLN A 95 -5.62 -5.04 18.11
CA GLN A 95 -7.04 -5.15 17.76
C GLN A 95 -7.69 -3.80 17.39
N TYR A 96 -7.18 -2.68 17.90
CA TYR A 96 -7.75 -1.35 17.65
C TYR A 96 -7.49 -0.84 16.23
N PHE A 97 -6.56 -1.48 15.51
CA PHE A 97 -6.23 -1.15 14.13
C PHE A 97 -7.08 -1.92 13.11
N VAL A 98 -7.82 -2.95 13.53
CA VAL A 98 -8.70 -3.71 12.63
C VAL A 98 -9.76 -2.77 12.03
N ASP A 99 -10.01 -2.94 10.74
CA ASP A 99 -10.95 -2.14 9.94
C ASP A 99 -10.59 -0.64 9.83
N LYS A 100 -9.40 -0.23 10.29
CA LYS A 100 -8.92 1.12 10.06
C LYS A 100 -8.42 1.27 8.64
N LYS A 101 -8.95 2.29 7.96
CA LYS A 101 -8.44 2.74 6.67
C LYS A 101 -7.18 3.55 6.90
N ILE A 102 -6.10 3.15 6.22
CA ILE A 102 -4.82 3.85 6.26
C ILE A 102 -4.45 4.37 4.88
N THR A 103 -3.66 5.42 4.87
CA THR A 103 -2.99 5.94 3.68
C THR A 103 -1.57 6.31 4.08
N LEU A 104 -0.60 5.57 3.56
CA LEU A 104 0.83 5.70 3.85
C LEU A 104 1.52 6.29 2.63
#